data_AF-A0A522UCL2-F1
#
_entry.id   AF-A0A522UCL2-F1
#
_cell.length_a   1.000
_cell.length_b   1.000
_cell.length_c   1.000
_cell.angle_alpha   90.00
_cell.angle_beta   90.00
_cell.angle_gamma   90.00
#
_symmetry.space_group_name_H-M   'P 1'
#
loop_
_entity.id
_entity.type
_entity.pdbx_description
1 polymer ?
#
loop_
_entity_poly.entity_id
_entity_poly.type
_entity_poly.pdbx_seq_one_letter_code
_entity_poly.pdbx_strand_id
1 'polypeptide(L)'
;MTNIKIAKIMAIIVALVGLLVVFGWVVDIQVIKSISPQWIPMRFITAVTFIFGGISLYYIAETINRDEGIASAAVPLMSIIILAIMGVFLVAIFSGSKTGLDEFFIKETQSETNAFPPGFPSTGVIASFIILGIAGFATAFGIKNIKKYLRISGQIMTAIGGVGLIGYVVGSDVLTYNIPGFSATIAFHAAVLIILLGYGLILVGKEAKEI
;
A
#
# COMPACT_ATOMS: atom_id res chain seq x y z
N MET A 1 16.96 18.10 -6.75
CA MET A 1 15.93 17.37 -7.53
C MET A 1 14.57 17.97 -7.21
N THR A 2 13.69 18.16 -8.18
CA THR A 2 12.29 18.59 -7.95
C THR A 2 11.55 17.54 -7.12
N ASN A 3 10.61 17.95 -6.26
CA ASN A 3 9.79 17.04 -5.43
C ASN A 3 9.10 15.94 -6.25
N ILE A 4 8.61 16.26 -7.46
CA ILE A 4 8.05 15.28 -8.41
C ILE A 4 9.05 14.17 -8.77
N LYS A 5 10.32 14.51 -9.03
CA LYS A 5 11.35 13.52 -9.38
C LYS A 5 11.61 12.56 -8.22
N ILE A 6 11.64 13.08 -6.99
CA ILE A 6 11.81 12.25 -5.78
C ILE A 6 10.61 11.31 -5.61
N ALA A 7 9.39 11.82 -5.74
CA ALA A 7 8.17 11.00 -5.64
C ALA A 7 8.14 9.88 -6.68
N LYS A 8 8.55 10.15 -7.93
CA LYS A 8 8.65 9.14 -8.98
C LYS A 8 9.68 8.05 -8.67
N ILE A 9 10.85 8.41 -8.13
CA ILE A 9 11.86 7.42 -7.73
C ILE A 9 11.32 6.54 -6.59
N MET A 10 10.67 7.14 -5.58
CA MET A 10 10.01 6.39 -4.51
C MET A 10 8.96 5.43 -5.06
N ALA A 11 8.15 5.88 -6.02
CA ALA A 11 7.14 5.07 -6.69
C ALA A 11 7.74 3.87 -7.43
N ILE A 12 8.85 4.08 -8.15
CA ILE A 12 9.59 3.01 -8.85
C ILE A 12 10.17 2.01 -7.84
N ILE A 13 10.81 2.49 -6.77
CA ILE A 13 11.36 1.62 -5.71
C ILE A 13 10.25 0.74 -5.13
N VAL A 14 9.10 1.34 -4.80
CA VAL A 14 7.96 0.60 -4.24
C VAL A 14 7.47 -0.49 -5.21
N ALA A 15 7.32 -0.16 -6.50
CA ALA A 15 6.90 -1.14 -7.49
C ALA A 15 7.92 -2.28 -7.67
N LEU A 16 9.21 -1.97 -7.69
CA LEU A 16 10.28 -2.96 -7.82
C LEU A 16 10.37 -3.88 -6.62
N VAL A 17 10.22 -3.37 -5.40
CA VAL A 17 10.19 -4.21 -4.19
C VAL A 17 8.95 -5.10 -4.20
N GLY A 18 7.78 -4.58 -4.58
CA GLY A 18 6.58 -5.40 -4.75
C GLY A 18 6.79 -6.54 -5.76
N LEU A 19 7.41 -6.25 -6.91
CA LEU A 19 7.74 -7.24 -7.93
C LEU A 19 8.72 -8.30 -7.41
N LEU A 20 9.75 -7.88 -6.68
CA LEU A 20 10.72 -8.78 -6.07
C LEU A 20 10.03 -9.74 -5.09
N VAL A 21 9.10 -9.24 -4.28
CA VAL A 21 8.37 -10.07 -3.31
C VAL A 21 7.40 -11.03 -4.00
N VAL A 22 6.69 -10.59 -5.05
CA VAL A 22 5.88 -11.47 -5.90
C VAL A 22 6.75 -12.60 -6.48
N PHE A 23 7.93 -12.27 -7.00
CA PHE A 23 8.88 -13.27 -7.47
C PHE A 23 9.28 -14.24 -6.34
N GLY A 24 9.64 -13.72 -5.17
CA GLY A 24 9.99 -14.53 -4.00
C GLY A 24 8.89 -15.51 -3.59
N TRP A 25 7.62 -15.15 -3.75
CA TRP A 25 6.48 -16.05 -3.58
C TRP A 25 6.41 -17.15 -4.64
N VAL A 26 6.59 -16.81 -5.92
CA VAL A 26 6.53 -17.77 -7.03
C VAL A 26 7.66 -18.81 -6.96
N VAL A 27 8.87 -18.39 -6.59
CA VAL A 27 10.04 -19.29 -6.49
C VAL A 27 10.31 -19.84 -5.08
N ASP A 28 9.41 -19.54 -4.13
CA ASP A 28 9.49 -19.94 -2.73
C ASP A 28 10.78 -19.56 -1.96
N ILE A 29 11.32 -18.35 -2.21
CA ILE A 29 12.51 -17.84 -1.50
C ILE A 29 12.07 -16.99 -0.29
N GLN A 30 12.22 -17.56 0.91
CA GLN A 30 11.80 -16.93 2.18
C GLN A 30 12.46 -15.58 2.47
N VAL A 31 13.76 -15.43 2.18
CA VAL A 31 14.52 -14.18 2.42
C VAL A 31 13.99 -12.99 1.61
N ILE A 32 13.33 -13.26 0.49
CA ILE A 32 12.72 -12.23 -0.34
C ILE A 32 11.33 -11.87 0.20
N LYS A 33 10.59 -12.85 0.73
CA LYS A 33 9.27 -12.65 1.33
C LYS A 33 9.34 -11.89 2.65
N SER A 34 10.39 -12.14 3.44
CA SER A 34 10.64 -11.49 4.73
C SER A 34 12.10 -11.09 4.88
N ILE A 35 12.35 -9.86 5.34
CA ILE A 35 13.72 -9.36 5.61
C ILE A 35 14.44 -10.20 6.68
N SER A 36 13.68 -10.79 7.61
CA SER A 36 14.20 -11.63 8.68
C SER A 36 13.36 -12.91 8.81
N PRO A 37 13.96 -14.09 9.01
CA PRO A 37 13.21 -15.33 9.26
C PRO A 37 12.28 -15.25 10.48
N GLN A 38 12.54 -14.34 11.42
CA GLN A 38 11.72 -14.12 12.61
C GLN A 38 10.53 -13.16 12.36
N TRP A 39 10.49 -12.51 11.19
CA TRP A 39 9.45 -11.55 10.86
C TRP A 39 8.47 -12.13 9.87
N ILE A 40 7.23 -11.67 9.98
CA ILE A 40 6.14 -12.11 9.12
C ILE A 40 6.41 -11.67 7.67
N PRO A 41 6.32 -12.61 6.71
CA PRO A 41 6.50 -12.29 5.30
C PRO A 41 5.40 -11.35 4.79
N MET A 42 5.73 -10.56 3.77
CA MET A 42 4.71 -9.83 3.03
C MET A 42 3.72 -10.80 2.42
N ARG A 43 2.42 -10.55 2.56
CA ARG A 43 1.40 -11.31 1.83
C ARG A 43 1.54 -11.10 0.32
N PHE A 44 1.24 -12.13 -0.47
CA PHE A 44 1.35 -12.06 -1.93
C PHE A 44 0.47 -10.94 -2.51
N ILE A 45 -0.81 -10.89 -2.10
CA ILE A 45 -1.75 -9.88 -2.58
C ILE A 45 -1.34 -8.46 -2.17
N THR A 46 -0.68 -8.33 -1.02
CA THR A 46 -0.11 -7.06 -0.57
C THR A 46 1.01 -6.64 -1.52
N ALA A 47 1.95 -7.53 -1.87
CA ALA A 47 3.03 -7.25 -2.81
C ALA A 47 2.51 -6.83 -4.20
N VAL A 48 1.51 -7.53 -4.73
CA VAL A 48 0.81 -7.15 -5.98
C VAL A 48 0.23 -5.73 -5.87
N THR A 49 -0.40 -5.40 -4.75
CA THR A 49 -1.00 -4.08 -4.55
C THR A 49 0.06 -2.98 -4.42
N PHE A 50 1.25 -3.26 -3.89
CA PHE A 50 2.37 -2.32 -3.93
C PHE A 50 2.88 -2.04 -5.34
N ILE A 51 2.86 -3.04 -6.25
CA ILE A 51 3.17 -2.81 -7.67
C ILE A 51 2.19 -1.78 -8.25
N PHE A 52 0.89 -2.00 -8.08
CA PHE A 52 -0.13 -1.07 -8.55
C PHE A 52 -0.05 0.29 -7.84
N GLY A 53 0.26 0.32 -6.56
CA GLY A 53 0.42 1.55 -5.78
C GLY A 53 1.60 2.40 -6.24
N GLY A 54 2.73 1.77 -6.54
CA GLY A 54 3.88 2.44 -7.14
C GLY A 54 3.55 3.01 -8.52
N ILE A 55 2.92 2.21 -9.40
CA ILE A 55 2.48 2.70 -10.72
C ILE A 55 1.50 3.86 -10.56
N SER A 56 0.54 3.76 -9.65
CA SER A 56 -0.44 4.81 -9.35
C SER A 56 0.24 6.11 -8.92
N LEU A 57 1.14 6.07 -7.92
CA LEU A 57 1.87 7.25 -7.46
C LEU A 57 2.71 7.88 -8.57
N TYR A 58 3.37 7.08 -9.41
CA TYR A 58 4.16 7.58 -10.52
C TYR A 58 3.30 8.40 -11.49
N TYR A 59 2.13 7.88 -11.87
CA TYR A 59 1.23 8.58 -12.79
C TYR A 59 0.45 9.73 -12.14
N ILE A 60 0.19 9.68 -10.82
CA ILE A 60 -0.31 10.83 -10.06
C ILE A 60 0.73 11.96 -10.13
N ALA A 61 2.01 11.66 -9.88
CA ALA A 61 3.09 12.64 -9.97
C ALA A 61 3.27 13.19 -11.40
N GLU A 62 3.14 12.35 -12.43
CA GLU A 62 3.17 12.77 -13.83
C GLU A 62 2.00 13.71 -14.17
N THR A 63 0.79 13.36 -13.74
CA THR A 63 -0.43 14.16 -14.01
C THR A 63 -0.31 15.55 -13.41
N ILE A 64 0.13 15.64 -12.15
CA ILE A 64 0.32 16.93 -11.47
C ILE A 64 1.42 17.77 -12.13
N ASN A 65 2.44 17.13 -12.70
CA ASN A 65 3.55 17.82 -13.36
C ASN A 65 3.20 18.34 -14.77
N ARG A 66 2.18 17.77 -15.44
CA ARG A 66 1.93 18.05 -16.86
C ARG A 66 1.11 19.30 -17.16
N ASP A 67 0.50 19.99 -16.19
CA ASP A 67 -0.36 21.20 -16.39
C ASP A 67 -1.54 21.06 -17.40
N GLU A 68 -1.61 20.01 -18.21
CA GLU A 68 -2.58 19.79 -19.29
C GLU A 68 -3.96 19.28 -18.82
N GLY A 69 -4.19 19.19 -17.50
CA GLY A 69 -5.50 18.91 -16.89
C GLY A 69 -6.07 17.51 -17.09
N ILE A 70 -5.53 16.71 -18.02
CA ILE A 70 -5.99 15.33 -18.28
C ILE A 70 -5.05 14.34 -17.61
N ALA A 71 -5.59 13.59 -16.63
CA ALA A 71 -4.85 12.50 -16.02
C ALA A 71 -4.59 11.38 -17.03
N SER A 72 -3.41 10.78 -16.96
CA SER A 72 -3.15 9.54 -17.69
C SER A 72 -4.22 8.50 -17.32
N ALA A 73 -4.76 7.79 -18.32
CA ALA A 73 -5.74 6.71 -18.11
C ALA A 73 -5.24 5.64 -17.11
N ALA A 74 -3.92 5.58 -16.88
CA ALA A 74 -3.32 4.74 -15.86
C ALA A 74 -3.75 5.09 -14.42
N VAL A 75 -3.97 6.36 -14.08
CA VAL A 75 -4.35 6.77 -12.71
C VAL A 75 -5.70 6.16 -12.29
N PRO A 76 -6.83 6.41 -13.02
CA PRO A 76 -8.11 5.84 -12.64
C PRO A 76 -8.09 4.31 -12.72
N LEU A 77 -7.40 3.71 -13.71
CA LEU A 77 -7.29 2.25 -13.82
C LEU A 77 -6.61 1.63 -12.60
N MET A 78 -5.43 2.13 -12.20
CA MET A 78 -4.73 1.62 -11.02
C MET A 78 -5.56 1.84 -9.74
N SER A 79 -6.25 2.98 -9.64
CA SER A 79 -7.11 3.29 -8.49
C SER A 79 -8.27 2.30 -8.36
N ILE A 80 -8.94 1.96 -9.47
CA ILE A 80 -10.02 0.97 -9.50
C ILE A 80 -9.49 -0.40 -9.08
N ILE A 81 -8.35 -0.84 -9.62
CA ILE A 81 -7.76 -2.14 -9.28
C ILE A 81 -7.43 -2.22 -7.79
N ILE A 82 -6.77 -1.19 -7.26
CA ILE A 82 -6.40 -1.12 -5.84
C ILE A 82 -7.65 -1.16 -4.95
N LEU A 83 -8.67 -0.36 -5.28
CA LEU A 83 -9.91 -0.30 -4.51
C LEU A 83 -10.74 -1.57 -4.62
N ALA A 84 -10.74 -2.23 -5.78
CA ALA A 84 -11.41 -3.52 -5.94
C ALA A 84 -10.75 -4.59 -5.06
N ILE A 85 -9.42 -4.71 -5.12
CA ILE A 85 -8.68 -5.68 -4.31
C ILE A 85 -8.87 -5.40 -2.82
N MET A 86 -8.56 -4.19 -2.36
CA MET A 86 -8.58 -3.85 -0.94
C MET A 86 -9.99 -3.67 -0.38
N GLY A 87 -10.95 -3.32 -1.22
CA GLY A 87 -12.37 -3.26 -0.87
C GLY A 87 -12.94 -4.63 -0.57
N VAL A 88 -12.54 -5.68 -1.30
CA VAL A 88 -12.93 -7.06 -0.98
C VAL A 88 -12.44 -7.47 0.41
N PHE A 89 -11.18 -7.19 0.74
CA PHE A 89 -10.64 -7.46 2.09
C PHE A 89 -11.31 -6.61 3.17
N LEU A 90 -11.61 -5.34 2.88
CA LEU A 90 -12.29 -4.46 3.82
C LEU A 90 -13.69 -5.00 4.17
N VAL A 91 -14.47 -5.41 3.16
CA VAL A 91 -15.80 -6.00 3.37
C VAL A 91 -15.67 -7.31 4.16
N ALA A 92 -14.70 -8.16 3.81
CA ALA A 92 -14.49 -9.44 4.48
C ALA A 92 -14.13 -9.33 5.97
N ILE A 93 -13.41 -8.27 6.37
CA ILE A 93 -13.14 -8.00 7.80
C ILE A 93 -14.45 -7.80 8.57
N PHE A 94 -15.42 -7.05 8.03
CA PHE A 94 -16.68 -6.77 8.71
C PHE A 94 -17.72 -7.88 8.57
N SER A 95 -17.72 -8.61 7.45
CA SER A 95 -18.68 -9.69 7.21
C SER A 95 -18.23 -11.03 7.78
N GLY A 96 -16.96 -11.17 8.18
CA GLY A 96 -16.36 -12.44 8.60
C GLY A 96 -16.29 -13.48 7.47
N SER A 97 -16.43 -13.05 6.22
CA SER A 97 -16.46 -13.95 5.06
C SER A 97 -15.05 -14.28 4.58
N LYS A 98 -14.86 -15.49 4.03
CA LYS A 98 -13.64 -15.82 3.30
C LYS A 98 -13.63 -15.05 1.98
N THR A 99 -12.50 -14.42 1.62
CA THR A 99 -12.42 -13.70 0.34
C THR A 99 -12.19 -14.65 -0.84
N GLY A 100 -11.44 -15.73 -0.62
CA GLY A 100 -10.97 -16.61 -1.69
C GLY A 100 -9.84 -16.00 -2.52
N LEU A 101 -9.68 -14.68 -2.55
CA LEU A 101 -8.56 -13.99 -3.23
C LEU A 101 -7.21 -14.28 -2.56
N ASP A 102 -7.24 -14.48 -1.25
CA ASP A 102 -6.09 -14.86 -0.42
C ASP A 102 -5.55 -16.25 -0.77
N GLU A 103 -6.41 -17.18 -1.24
CA GLU A 103 -6.02 -18.54 -1.61
C GLU A 103 -5.94 -18.77 -3.13
N PHE A 104 -6.55 -17.90 -3.95
CA PHE A 104 -6.67 -18.09 -5.40
C PHE A 104 -5.32 -18.07 -6.12
N PHE A 105 -4.40 -17.20 -5.71
CA PHE A 105 -3.11 -17.05 -6.38
C PHE A 105 -2.04 -17.97 -5.79
N ILE A 106 -1.85 -17.91 -4.48
CA ILE A 106 -0.85 -18.69 -3.75
C ILE A 106 -1.41 -19.05 -2.39
N LYS A 107 -1.41 -20.34 -2.08
CA LYS A 107 -1.87 -20.83 -0.77
C LYS A 107 -0.81 -20.57 0.30
N GLU A 108 -1.03 -19.55 1.12
CA GLU A 108 -0.15 -19.21 2.23
C GLU A 108 -0.45 -20.10 3.46
N THR A 109 0.43 -21.04 3.80
CA THR A 109 0.32 -21.86 5.02
C THR A 109 0.77 -21.08 6.27
N GLN A 110 -0.05 -21.09 7.33
CA GLN A 110 0.31 -20.49 8.63
C GLN A 110 1.48 -21.20 9.31
N SER A 111 2.32 -20.44 10.01
CA SER A 111 3.22 -20.96 11.05
C SER A 111 2.90 -20.47 12.47
N GLU A 112 1.80 -19.73 12.72
CA GLU A 112 1.51 -19.20 14.06
C GLU A 112 0.04 -19.33 14.49
N THR A 113 -0.12 -19.85 15.71
CA THR A 113 -1.30 -20.49 16.30
C THR A 113 -2.39 -19.55 16.82
N ASN A 114 -2.40 -18.27 16.44
CA ASN A 114 -3.42 -17.29 16.87
C ASN A 114 -3.82 -16.30 15.76
N ALA A 115 -3.44 -16.57 14.52
CA ALA A 115 -3.49 -15.59 13.45
C ALA A 115 -4.88 -15.47 12.80
N PHE A 116 -5.29 -14.22 12.59
CA PHE A 116 -6.29 -13.78 11.62
C PHE A 116 -6.20 -14.59 10.30
N PRO A 117 -7.31 -14.78 9.54
CA PRO A 117 -7.33 -15.73 8.43
C PRO A 117 -6.08 -15.63 7.53
N PRO A 118 -5.43 -16.77 7.22
CA PRO A 118 -4.19 -16.78 6.45
C PRO A 118 -4.33 -15.99 5.14
N GLY A 119 -3.28 -15.29 4.72
CA GLY A 119 -3.29 -14.52 3.47
C GLY A 119 -3.97 -13.14 3.54
N PHE A 120 -4.68 -12.81 4.64
CA PHE A 120 -5.26 -11.47 4.79
C PHE A 120 -4.16 -10.40 5.02
N PRO A 121 -4.22 -9.26 4.30
CA PRO A 121 -3.41 -8.09 4.62
C PRO A 121 -3.76 -7.52 6.00
N SER A 122 -2.82 -6.79 6.61
CA SER A 122 -3.12 -6.05 7.84
C SER A 122 -4.11 -4.93 7.58
N THR A 123 -4.86 -4.53 8.61
CA THR A 123 -5.79 -3.40 8.53
C THR A 123 -5.09 -2.09 8.15
N GLY A 124 -3.86 -1.88 8.61
CA GLY A 124 -3.02 -0.74 8.21
C GLY A 124 -2.71 -0.73 6.71
N VAL A 125 -2.40 -1.90 6.12
CA VAL A 125 -2.19 -2.04 4.67
C VAL A 125 -3.48 -1.73 3.91
N ILE A 126 -4.61 -2.33 4.31
CA ILE A 126 -5.91 -2.12 3.66
C ILE A 126 -6.27 -0.63 3.68
N ALA A 127 -6.23 0.01 4.85
CA ALA A 127 -6.54 1.43 4.99
C ALA A 127 -5.63 2.31 4.11
N SER A 128 -4.32 2.05 4.09
CA SER A 128 -3.35 2.82 3.31
C SER A 128 -3.65 2.76 1.80
N PHE A 129 -4.00 1.58 1.29
CA PHE A 129 -4.29 1.42 -0.13
C PHE A 129 -5.68 1.90 -0.53
N ILE A 130 -6.68 1.84 0.35
CA ILE A 130 -7.96 2.52 0.14
C ILE A 130 -7.73 4.04 0.04
N ILE A 131 -6.93 4.61 0.93
CA ILE A 131 -6.56 6.04 0.89
C ILE A 131 -5.84 6.39 -0.43
N LEU A 132 -4.88 5.57 -0.86
CA LEU A 132 -4.16 5.79 -2.12
C LEU A 132 -5.09 5.73 -3.33
N GLY A 133 -6.00 4.75 -3.37
CA GLY A 133 -6.98 4.61 -4.45
C GLY A 133 -7.94 5.80 -4.53
N ILE A 134 -8.43 6.30 -3.38
CA ILE A 134 -9.26 7.50 -3.33
C ILE A 134 -8.47 8.73 -3.78
N ALA A 135 -7.21 8.88 -3.35
CA ALA A 135 -6.34 9.98 -3.76
C ALA A 135 -6.05 9.96 -5.28
N GLY A 136 -5.86 8.76 -5.86
CA GLY A 136 -5.73 8.58 -7.30
C GLY A 136 -6.99 8.98 -8.05
N PHE A 137 -8.17 8.55 -7.59
CA PHE A 137 -9.44 9.00 -8.17
C PHE A 137 -9.64 10.51 -8.09
N ALA A 138 -9.34 11.12 -6.94
CA ALA A 138 -9.43 12.57 -6.77
C ALA A 138 -8.52 13.32 -7.76
N THR A 139 -7.35 12.76 -8.04
CA THR A 139 -6.41 13.28 -9.05
C THR A 139 -6.98 13.10 -10.46
N ALA A 140 -7.52 11.92 -10.77
CA ALA A 140 -8.04 11.59 -12.10
C ALA A 140 -9.22 12.49 -12.52
N PHE A 141 -10.08 12.86 -11.57
CA PHE A 141 -11.24 13.72 -11.81
C PHE A 141 -11.00 15.20 -11.52
N GLY A 142 -9.76 15.60 -11.23
CA GLY A 142 -9.41 17.00 -11.00
C GLY A 142 -10.21 17.65 -9.86
N ILE A 143 -10.43 16.93 -8.75
CA ILE A 143 -11.20 17.45 -7.62
C ILE A 143 -10.54 18.73 -7.09
N LYS A 144 -11.35 19.76 -6.80
CA LYS A 144 -10.90 21.01 -6.16
C LYS A 144 -10.08 20.73 -4.90
N ASN A 145 -9.09 21.55 -4.61
CA ASN A 145 -8.18 21.36 -3.45
C ASN A 145 -7.36 20.05 -3.48
N ILE A 146 -7.05 19.49 -4.66
CA ILE A 146 -6.29 18.24 -4.79
C ILE A 146 -4.98 18.24 -3.97
N LYS A 147 -4.29 19.38 -3.90
CA LYS A 147 -3.13 19.61 -3.03
C LYS A 147 -3.37 19.20 -1.58
N LYS A 148 -4.50 19.61 -0.99
CA LYS A 148 -4.86 19.30 0.39
C LYS A 148 -5.16 17.81 0.55
N TYR A 149 -5.92 17.23 -0.39
CA TYR A 149 -6.24 15.80 -0.37
C TYR A 149 -4.98 14.94 -0.44
N LEU A 150 -4.08 15.18 -1.40
CA LEU A 150 -2.83 14.44 -1.54
C LEU A 150 -1.95 14.54 -0.28
N ARG A 151 -1.84 15.73 0.33
CA ARG A 151 -1.04 15.93 1.54
C ARG A 151 -1.62 15.20 2.75
N ILE A 152 -2.93 15.30 2.98
CA ILE A 152 -3.59 14.63 4.11
C ILE A 152 -3.51 13.11 3.93
N SER A 153 -3.83 12.60 2.74
CA SER A 153 -3.71 11.18 2.42
C SER A 153 -2.29 10.67 2.67
N GLY A 154 -1.29 11.40 2.18
CA GLY A 154 0.11 11.05 2.37
C GLY A 154 0.57 11.09 3.84
N GLN A 155 0.10 12.06 4.62
CA GLN A 155 0.39 12.15 6.07
C GLN A 155 -0.20 10.96 6.83
N ILE A 156 -1.46 10.60 6.55
CA ILE A 156 -2.12 9.46 7.19
C ILE A 156 -1.38 8.15 6.85
N MET A 157 -1.05 7.93 5.57
CA MET A 157 -0.29 6.75 5.16
C MET A 157 1.09 6.69 5.83
N THR A 158 1.81 7.82 5.88
CA THR A 158 3.11 7.90 6.55
C THR A 158 2.99 7.56 8.03
N ALA A 159 1.94 8.05 8.71
CA ALA A 159 1.68 7.73 10.10
C ALA A 159 1.36 6.24 10.31
N ILE A 160 0.54 5.63 9.43
CA ILE A 160 0.22 4.20 9.49
C ILE A 160 1.49 3.35 9.39
N GLY A 161 2.33 3.60 8.38
CA GLY A 161 3.59 2.87 8.25
C GLY A 161 4.55 3.16 9.41
N GLY A 162 4.58 4.39 9.91
CA GLY A 162 5.38 4.78 11.07
C GLY A 162 4.99 4.03 12.35
N VAL A 163 3.69 3.91 12.63
CA VAL A 163 3.16 3.11 13.75
C VAL A 163 3.60 1.65 13.63
N GLY A 164 3.50 1.07 12.44
CA GLY A 164 3.97 -0.29 12.17
C GLY A 164 5.46 -0.47 12.47
N LEU A 165 6.31 0.45 12.02
CA LEU A 165 7.75 0.40 12.30
C LEU A 165 8.07 0.56 13.79
N ILE A 166 7.39 1.48 14.48
CA ILE A 166 7.55 1.65 15.93
C ILE A 166 7.18 0.33 16.63
N GLY A 167 6.11 -0.34 16.21
CA GLY A 167 5.70 -1.63 16.75
C GLY A 167 6.80 -2.69 16.68
N TYR A 168 7.57 -2.74 15.58
CA TYR A 168 8.72 -3.62 15.47
C TYR A 168 9.87 -3.25 16.41
N VAL A 169 10.14 -1.95 16.61
CA VAL A 169 11.21 -1.48 17.50
C VAL A 169 10.89 -1.77 18.97
N VAL A 170 9.64 -1.56 19.38
CA VAL A 170 9.22 -1.75 20.78
C VAL A 170 8.72 -3.17 21.08
N GLY A 171 8.61 -4.03 20.06
CA GLY A 171 8.08 -5.40 20.20
C GLY A 171 6.58 -5.44 20.56
N SER A 172 5.79 -4.48 20.07
CA SER A 172 4.36 -4.39 20.39
C SER A 172 3.50 -4.95 19.25
N ASP A 173 2.83 -6.08 19.53
CA ASP A 173 1.89 -6.73 18.62
C ASP A 173 0.81 -5.76 18.11
N VAL A 174 0.21 -4.99 19.02
CA VAL A 174 -0.87 -4.03 18.69
C VAL A 174 -0.38 -2.95 17.73
N LEU A 175 0.83 -2.40 17.93
CA LEU A 175 1.39 -1.38 17.04
C LEU A 175 1.82 -1.96 15.69
N THR A 176 2.15 -3.25 15.64
CA THR A 176 2.32 -3.98 14.36
C THR A 176 0.98 -4.40 13.74
N TYR A 177 -0.16 -3.88 14.22
CA TYR A 177 -1.52 -4.18 13.76
C TYR A 177 -1.95 -5.63 14.01
N ASN A 178 -1.25 -6.39 14.84
CA ASN A 178 -1.66 -7.72 15.24
C ASN A 178 -2.73 -7.59 16.33
N ILE A 179 -3.99 -7.74 15.92
CA ILE A 179 -5.15 -7.73 16.82
C ILE A 179 -5.89 -9.05 16.62
N PRO A 180 -5.89 -9.95 17.63
CA PRO A 180 -6.51 -11.26 17.50
C PRO A 180 -7.95 -11.17 17.00
N GLY A 181 -8.26 -11.92 15.94
CA GLY A 181 -9.59 -11.96 15.32
C GLY A 181 -9.96 -10.75 14.45
N PHE A 182 -9.13 -9.70 14.38
CA PHE A 182 -9.45 -8.48 13.61
C PHE A 182 -8.41 -8.09 12.56
N SER A 183 -7.12 -8.29 12.82
CA SER A 183 -6.07 -7.83 11.91
C SER A 183 -4.81 -8.69 12.02
N ALA A 184 -4.22 -9.00 10.86
CA ALA A 184 -2.89 -9.59 10.78
C ALA A 184 -1.79 -8.55 11.02
N THR A 185 -0.61 -9.03 11.41
CA THR A 185 0.60 -8.21 11.54
C THR A 185 1.02 -7.59 10.20
N ILE A 186 1.35 -6.31 10.19
CA ILE A 186 1.98 -5.65 9.04
C ILE A 186 3.41 -6.15 8.89
N ALA A 187 3.84 -6.53 7.68
CA ALA A 187 5.23 -6.88 7.44
C ALA A 187 6.15 -5.63 7.53
N PHE A 188 7.37 -5.81 8.01
CA PHE A 188 8.32 -4.69 8.23
C PHE A 188 8.57 -3.86 6.97
N HIS A 189 8.96 -4.50 5.85
CA HIS A 189 9.18 -3.79 4.59
C HIS A 189 7.90 -3.13 4.08
N ALA A 190 6.72 -3.74 4.24
CA ALA A 190 5.44 -3.14 3.85
C ALA A 190 5.19 -1.82 4.59
N ALA A 191 5.54 -1.74 5.88
CA ALA A 191 5.47 -0.49 6.64
C ALA A 191 6.40 0.59 6.05
N VAL A 192 7.64 0.23 5.69
CA VAL A 192 8.58 1.14 4.99
C VAL A 192 8.03 1.60 3.64
N LEU A 193 7.50 0.69 2.84
CA LEU A 193 6.95 1.01 1.51
C LEU A 193 5.70 1.90 1.61
N ILE A 194 4.85 1.72 2.62
CA ILE A 194 3.70 2.61 2.90
C ILE A 194 4.18 4.02 3.24
N ILE A 195 5.26 4.15 4.03
CA ILE A 195 5.89 5.46 4.30
C ILE A 195 6.38 6.09 3.01
N LEU A 196 7.04 5.33 2.13
CA LEU A 196 7.52 5.87 0.84
C LEU A 196 6.37 6.34 -0.05
N LEU A 197 5.28 5.56 -0.15
CA LEU A 197 4.08 5.96 -0.88
C LEU A 197 3.44 7.22 -0.29
N GLY A 198 3.27 7.24 1.04
CA GLY A 198 2.67 8.36 1.75
C GLY A 198 3.49 9.64 1.62
N TYR A 199 4.80 9.56 1.83
CA TYR A 199 5.70 10.69 1.66
C TYR A 199 5.74 11.17 0.20
N GLY A 200 5.71 10.24 -0.75
CA GLY A 200 5.56 10.55 -2.18
C GLY A 200 4.31 11.39 -2.46
N LEU A 201 3.15 11.03 -1.92
CA LEU A 201 1.92 11.83 -2.06
C LEU A 201 2.05 13.23 -1.44
N ILE A 202 2.73 13.36 -0.28
CA ILE A 202 3.00 14.67 0.33
C ILE A 202 3.84 15.53 -0.61
N LEU A 203 4.90 14.98 -1.21
CA LEU A 203 5.76 15.69 -2.15
C LEU A 203 5.01 16.12 -3.40
N VAL A 204 4.19 15.25 -3.99
CA VAL A 204 3.36 15.61 -5.14
C VAL A 204 2.35 16.70 -4.78
N GLY A 205 1.69 16.57 -3.63
CA GLY A 205 0.74 17.57 -3.15
C GLY A 205 1.35 18.96 -2.92
N LYS A 206 2.65 19.07 -2.59
CA LYS A 206 3.33 20.37 -2.48
C LYS A 206 3.46 21.11 -3.82
N GLU A 207 3.58 20.37 -4.91
CA GLU A 207 3.75 20.89 -6.27
C GLU A 207 2.42 21.08 -7.00
N ALA A 208 1.34 20.50 -6.50
CA ALA A 208 0.00 20.67 -7.07
C ALA A 208 -0.46 22.13 -6.98
N LYS A 209 -0.87 22.68 -8.12
CA LYS A 209 -1.48 24.01 -8.20
C LYS A 209 -2.89 23.98 -7.62
N GLU A 210 -3.30 25.08 -6.98
CA GLU A 210 -4.70 25.25 -6.58
C GLU A 210 -5.50 25.64 -7.83
N ILE A 211 -6.54 24.84 -8.12
CA ILE A 211 -7.59 25.18 -9.09
C ILE A 211 -8.78 25.71 -8.31
#